data_AF-A0A2E5B851-F1
#
_entry.id   AF-A0A2E5B851-F1
#
_cell.length_a   1.000
_cell.length_b   1.000
_cell.length_c   1.000
_cell.angle_alpha   90.00
_cell.angle_beta   90.00
_cell.angle_gamma   90.00
#
_symmetry.space_group_name_H-M   'P 1'
#
loop_
_entity.id
_entity.type
_entity.pdbx_description
1 polymer ?
#
loop_
_entity_poly.entity_id
_entity_poly.type
_entity_poly.pdbx_seq_one_letter_code
_entity_poly.pdbx_strand_id
1 'polypeptide(L)'
;MSQIDNQILDNPPDSFIAPDGNKYLTIRSIVYDSWITWQDALPFDKDSRSKLTQEIYNNIVELAGRIHKLHQSLPNYKQTIEPPFEFVLWWDPEDIDPLWSHGKSCRFMIDNFSAQDVQHYNSVRRGNKLIVKPLTRRLVEVRCAN
;
A
#
# COMPACT_ATOMS: atom_id res chain seq x y z
N MET A 1 12.08 23.82 -23.40
CA MET A 1 11.21 22.95 -22.59
C MET A 1 10.80 21.79 -23.45
N SER A 2 10.98 20.58 -22.95
CA SER A 2 10.62 19.34 -23.66
C SER A 2 9.09 19.18 -23.68
N GLN A 3 8.56 18.38 -24.61
CA GLN A 3 7.11 18.06 -24.64
C GLN A 3 6.61 17.41 -23.34
N ILE A 4 7.51 16.79 -22.57
CA ILE A 4 7.25 16.19 -21.25
C ILE A 4 6.98 17.28 -20.20
N ASP A 5 7.73 18.38 -20.24
CA ASP A 5 7.56 19.50 -19.31
C ASP A 5 6.19 20.19 -19.49
N ASN A 6 5.68 20.22 -20.73
CA ASN A 6 4.37 20.79 -21.03
C ASN A 6 3.21 19.89 -20.57
N GLN A 7 3.34 18.56 -20.64
CA GLN A 7 2.29 17.63 -20.19
C GLN A 7 2.08 17.64 -18.66
N ILE A 8 3.15 17.86 -17.87
CA ILE A 8 3.06 17.93 -16.40
C ILE A 8 2.33 19.21 -15.94
N LEU A 9 2.41 20.28 -16.72
CA LEU A 9 1.70 21.53 -16.45
C LEU A 9 0.19 21.41 -16.73
N ASP A 10 -0.19 20.60 -17.73
CA ASP A 10 -1.59 20.41 -18.13
C ASP A 10 -2.33 19.39 -17.25
N ASN A 11 -1.63 18.43 -16.65
CA ASN A 11 -2.17 17.46 -15.68
C ASN A 11 -1.22 17.28 -14.49
N PRO A 12 -1.34 18.11 -13.44
CA PRO A 12 -0.49 17.98 -12.27
C PRO A 12 -0.70 16.60 -11.61
N PRO A 13 0.36 16.01 -11.02
CA PRO A 13 0.23 14.74 -10.31
C PRO A 13 -0.81 14.84 -9.20
N ASP A 14 -1.60 13.77 -9.04
CA ASP A 14 -2.63 13.72 -8.02
C ASP A 14 -2.01 13.83 -6.61
N SER A 15 -2.78 14.40 -5.69
CA SER A 15 -2.29 14.77 -4.35
C SER A 15 -3.40 14.73 -3.31
N PHE A 16 -3.00 14.70 -2.04
CA PHE A 16 -3.91 14.74 -0.90
C PHE A 16 -3.31 15.58 0.23
N ILE A 17 -4.16 16.01 1.16
CA ILE A 17 -3.74 16.65 2.41
C ILE A 17 -3.71 15.56 3.47
N ALA A 18 -2.55 15.34 4.09
CA ALA A 18 -2.44 14.40 5.19
C ALA A 18 -2.91 15.06 6.50
N PRO A 19 -3.16 14.27 7.56
CA PRO A 19 -3.66 14.79 8.84
C PRO A 19 -2.73 15.80 9.54
N ASP A 20 -1.45 15.85 9.16
CA ASP A 20 -0.47 16.84 9.63
C ASP A 20 -0.65 18.23 8.96
N GLY A 21 -1.57 18.35 8.00
CA GLY A 21 -1.83 19.56 7.22
C GLY A 21 -0.94 19.72 5.99
N ASN A 22 0.05 18.83 5.79
CA ASN A 22 0.94 18.89 4.65
C ASN A 22 0.32 18.25 3.41
N LYS A 23 0.66 18.79 2.24
CA LYS A 23 0.23 18.26 0.94
C LYS A 23 1.26 17.26 0.42
N TYR A 24 0.81 16.05 0.10
CA TYR A 24 1.64 14.98 -0.46
C TYR A 24 1.14 14.58 -1.86
N LEU A 25 2.07 14.19 -2.74
CA LEU A 25 1.73 13.58 -4.04
C LEU A 25 1.38 12.11 -3.82
N THR A 26 0.31 11.61 -4.47
CA THR A 26 -0.13 10.22 -4.30
C THR A 26 0.86 9.21 -4.86
N ILE A 27 1.65 9.59 -5.87
CA ILE A 27 2.71 8.75 -6.44
C ILE A 27 3.93 8.54 -5.53
N ARG A 28 4.00 9.25 -4.39
CA ARG A 28 5.11 9.09 -3.45
C ARG A 28 4.93 7.81 -2.63
N SER A 29 6.05 7.15 -2.35
CA SER A 29 6.11 6.00 -1.47
C SER A 29 5.63 6.36 -0.06
N ILE A 30 4.78 5.53 0.54
CA ILE A 30 4.31 5.68 1.94
C ILE A 30 5.48 5.47 2.90
N VAL A 31 6.29 4.46 2.64
CA VAL A 31 7.51 4.13 3.39
C VAL A 31 8.71 4.43 2.51
N TYR A 32 9.72 5.08 3.09
CA TYR A 32 10.97 5.37 2.39
C TYR A 32 11.58 4.11 1.78
N ASP A 33 12.04 4.21 0.53
CA ASP A 33 12.64 3.10 -0.23
C ASP A 33 11.70 1.90 -0.46
N SER A 34 10.39 2.14 -0.44
CA SER A 34 9.38 1.11 -0.77
C SER A 34 8.70 1.38 -2.11
N TRP A 35 8.21 0.32 -2.73
CA TRP A 35 7.37 0.36 -3.93
C TRP A 35 5.89 0.66 -3.65
N ILE A 36 5.52 0.90 -2.38
CA ILE A 36 4.13 1.09 -1.97
C ILE A 36 3.85 2.57 -1.91
N THR A 37 2.94 3.07 -2.74
CA THR A 37 2.62 4.49 -2.88
C THR A 37 1.30 4.85 -2.22
N TRP A 38 1.07 6.13 -1.98
CA TRP A 38 -0.20 6.62 -1.48
C TRP A 38 -1.36 6.37 -2.46
N GLN A 39 -1.08 6.29 -3.77
CA GLN A 39 -2.06 5.92 -4.78
C GLN A 39 -2.59 4.50 -4.60
N ASP A 40 -1.76 3.59 -4.08
CA ASP A 40 -2.15 2.20 -3.80
C ASP A 40 -3.08 2.06 -2.58
N ALA A 41 -2.94 2.98 -1.62
CA ALA A 41 -3.62 2.89 -0.32
C ALA A 41 -4.86 3.78 -0.20
N LEU A 42 -4.91 4.90 -0.92
CA LEU A 42 -5.99 5.88 -0.82
C LEU A 42 -7.12 5.58 -1.83
N PRO A 43 -8.39 5.84 -1.47
CA PRO A 43 -9.50 5.82 -2.41
C PRO A 43 -9.23 6.70 -3.63
N PHE A 44 -9.69 6.24 -4.81
CA PHE A 44 -9.60 7.03 -6.04
C PHE A 44 -10.40 8.35 -5.93
N ASP A 45 -11.59 8.27 -5.34
CA ASP A 45 -12.46 9.42 -5.08
C ASP A 45 -11.85 10.38 -4.04
N LYS A 46 -11.83 11.68 -4.36
CA LYS A 46 -11.20 12.70 -3.52
C LYS A 46 -12.03 13.03 -2.28
N ASP A 47 -13.36 12.92 -2.36
CA ASP A 47 -14.24 13.20 -1.22
C ASP A 47 -14.03 12.18 -0.11
N SER A 48 -13.85 10.90 -0.48
CA SER A 48 -13.49 9.81 0.42
C SER A 48 -12.16 10.06 1.12
N ARG A 49 -11.17 10.66 0.46
CA ARG A 49 -9.88 11.00 1.08
C ARG A 49 -10.01 12.04 2.19
N SER A 50 -11.03 12.89 2.18
CA SER A 50 -11.27 13.86 3.26
C SER A 50 -11.57 13.19 4.61
N LYS A 51 -11.96 11.90 4.59
CA LYS A 51 -12.21 11.08 5.78
C LYS A 51 -10.93 10.49 6.37
N LEU A 52 -9.76 10.80 5.81
CA LEU A 52 -8.46 10.33 6.30
C LEU A 52 -8.14 11.00 7.63
N THR A 53 -8.42 10.32 8.74
CA THR A 53 -8.04 10.76 10.07
C THR A 53 -6.58 10.41 10.38
N GLN A 54 -6.02 11.00 11.45
CA GLN A 54 -4.68 10.65 11.94
C GLN A 54 -4.56 9.16 12.28
N GLU A 55 -5.61 8.55 12.83
CA GLU A 55 -5.60 7.11 13.15
C GLU A 55 -5.50 6.27 11.87
N ILE A 56 -6.33 6.56 10.87
CA ILE A 56 -6.35 5.82 9.60
C ILE A 56 -5.01 5.97 8.88
N TYR A 57 -4.47 7.19 8.84
CA TYR A 57 -3.15 7.46 8.30
C TYR A 57 -2.07 6.61 8.97
N ASN A 58 -2.06 6.54 10.31
CA ASN A 58 -1.10 5.74 11.06
C ASN A 58 -1.25 4.24 10.77
N ASN A 59 -2.49 3.74 10.66
CA ASN A 59 -2.75 2.34 10.33
C ASN A 59 -2.21 1.98 8.93
N ILE A 60 -2.46 2.84 7.94
CA ILE A 60 -1.95 2.67 6.57
C ILE A 60 -0.42 2.66 6.57
N VAL A 61 0.22 3.62 7.23
CA VAL A 61 1.69 3.72 7.32
C VAL A 61 2.28 2.49 8.00
N GLU A 62 1.68 2.03 9.11
CA GLU A 62 2.15 0.81 9.77
C GLU A 62 2.03 -0.40 8.84
N LEU A 63 0.87 -0.61 8.23
CA LEU A 63 0.61 -1.75 7.37
C LEU A 63 1.55 -1.74 6.15
N ALA A 64 1.74 -0.58 5.51
CA ALA A 64 2.72 -0.40 4.44
C ALA A 64 4.14 -0.77 4.91
N GLY A 65 4.53 -0.39 6.13
CA GLY A 65 5.81 -0.77 6.74
C GLY A 65 5.98 -2.28 6.93
N ARG A 66 4.90 -3.00 7.27
CA ARG A 66 4.92 -4.47 7.39
C ARG A 66 4.98 -5.16 6.03
N ILE A 67 4.25 -4.65 5.04
CA ILE A 67 4.27 -5.17 3.66
C ILE A 67 5.63 -4.92 3.02
N HIS A 68 6.25 -3.77 3.27
CA HIS A 68 7.62 -3.50 2.83
C HIS A 68 8.63 -4.48 3.46
N LYS A 69 8.50 -4.78 4.76
CA LYS A 69 9.35 -5.81 5.41
C LYS A 69 9.14 -7.21 4.84
N LEU A 70 7.92 -7.53 4.40
CA LEU A 70 7.62 -8.75 3.64
C LEU A 70 8.29 -8.72 2.27
N HIS A 71 8.21 -7.61 1.52
CA HIS A 71 8.91 -7.48 0.24
C HIS A 71 10.41 -7.75 0.39
N GLN A 72 11.03 -7.19 1.43
CA GLN A 72 12.44 -7.41 1.76
C GLN A 72 12.80 -8.86 2.11
N SER A 73 11.82 -9.71 2.44
CA SER A 73 12.06 -11.14 2.70
C SER A 73 11.89 -12.01 1.46
N LEU A 74 11.38 -11.46 0.36
CA LEU A 74 11.27 -12.18 -0.90
C LEU A 74 12.64 -12.39 -1.55
N PRO A 75 12.84 -13.52 -2.26
CA PRO A 75 14.03 -13.72 -3.06
C PRO A 75 14.14 -12.62 -4.12
N ASN A 76 15.37 -12.18 -4.38
CA ASN A 76 15.68 -11.18 -5.40
C ASN A 76 15.05 -9.79 -5.20
N TYR A 77 14.54 -9.43 -4.01
CA TYR A 77 13.91 -8.11 -3.80
C TYR A 77 14.81 -6.92 -4.18
N LYS A 78 16.13 -7.05 -4.03
CA LYS A 78 17.12 -6.02 -4.40
C LYS A 78 17.30 -5.85 -5.91
N GLN A 79 16.87 -6.84 -6.69
CA GLN A 79 16.95 -6.86 -8.15
C GLN A 79 15.65 -6.38 -8.79
N THR A 80 14.61 -6.13 -7.99
CA THR A 80 13.33 -5.57 -8.43
C THR A 80 13.55 -4.16 -9.00
N ILE A 81 13.32 -4.01 -10.30
CA ILE A 81 13.46 -2.73 -11.03
C ILE A 81 12.12 -2.06 -11.37
N GLU A 82 11.02 -2.80 -11.21
CA GLU A 82 9.65 -2.33 -11.45
C GLU A 82 8.78 -2.59 -10.21
N PRO A 83 7.70 -1.82 -9.99
CA PRO A 83 6.79 -2.04 -8.85
C PRO A 83 6.23 -3.48 -8.88
N PRO A 84 6.49 -4.31 -7.85
CA PRO A 84 6.12 -5.73 -7.89
C PRO A 84 4.70 -5.99 -7.36
N PHE A 85 4.00 -4.96 -6.89
CA PHE A 85 2.72 -5.06 -6.21
C PHE A 85 1.57 -4.65 -7.13
N GLU A 86 0.49 -5.43 -7.08
CA GLU A 86 -0.80 -5.04 -7.63
C GLU A 86 -1.82 -4.99 -6.47
N PHE A 87 -2.10 -3.79 -5.97
CA PHE A 87 -3.09 -3.57 -4.91
C PHE A 87 -4.50 -3.53 -5.50
N VAL A 88 -5.39 -4.36 -4.95
CA VAL A 88 -6.79 -4.48 -5.40
C VAL A 88 -7.72 -3.65 -4.53
N LEU A 89 -7.47 -3.62 -3.21
CA LEU A 89 -8.27 -2.90 -2.24
C LEU A 89 -7.43 -2.63 -0.99
N TRP A 90 -7.56 -1.46 -0.38
CA TRP A 90 -6.88 -1.15 0.88
C TRP A 90 -7.81 -0.47 1.86
N TRP A 91 -7.95 0.85 1.77
CA TRP A 91 -8.81 1.62 2.65
C TRP A 91 -10.09 1.99 1.92
N ASP A 92 -11.23 1.59 2.48
CA ASP A 92 -12.56 1.99 2.02
C ASP A 92 -13.32 2.62 3.20
N PRO A 93 -13.42 3.96 3.27
CA PRO A 93 -14.06 4.63 4.40
C PRO A 93 -15.55 4.34 4.55
N GLU A 94 -16.22 3.83 3.51
CA GLU A 94 -17.65 3.51 3.56
C GLU A 94 -17.92 2.03 3.92
N ASP A 95 -16.87 1.22 4.09
CA ASP A 95 -17.01 -0.18 4.43
C ASP A 95 -17.50 -0.35 5.89
N ILE A 96 -18.46 -1.27 6.07
CA ILE A 96 -19.04 -1.59 7.39
C ILE A 96 -18.05 -2.32 8.30
N ASP A 97 -17.05 -2.99 7.75
CA ASP A 97 -16.02 -3.71 8.51
C ASP A 97 -14.92 -2.73 8.92
N PRO A 98 -14.69 -2.54 10.24
CA PRO A 98 -13.66 -1.63 10.77
C PRO A 98 -12.25 -1.92 10.25
N LEU A 99 -11.97 -3.15 9.84
CA LEU A 99 -10.67 -3.49 9.26
C LEU A 99 -10.41 -2.73 7.95
N TRP A 100 -11.45 -2.52 7.14
CA TRP A 100 -11.38 -1.83 5.86
C TRP A 100 -11.54 -0.33 6.04
N SER A 101 -12.56 0.11 6.79
CA SER A 101 -12.82 1.55 6.99
C SER A 101 -11.76 2.28 7.80
N HIS A 102 -10.95 1.56 8.58
CA HIS A 102 -9.84 2.17 9.33
C HIS A 102 -8.46 1.93 8.69
N GLY A 103 -8.40 1.42 7.45
CA GLY A 103 -7.15 1.20 6.72
C GLY A 103 -6.25 0.12 7.34
N LYS A 104 -6.83 -0.82 8.10
CA LYS A 104 -6.12 -1.87 8.85
C LYS A 104 -5.90 -3.15 8.05
N SER A 105 -6.53 -3.25 6.87
CA SER A 105 -6.37 -4.39 5.95
C SER A 105 -6.13 -3.92 4.52
N CYS A 106 -5.54 -4.80 3.71
CA CYS A 106 -5.50 -4.63 2.26
C CYS A 106 -5.43 -5.98 1.54
N ARG A 107 -5.69 -5.94 0.24
CA ARG A 107 -5.56 -7.05 -0.69
C ARG A 107 -4.62 -6.68 -1.81
N PHE A 108 -3.68 -7.58 -2.08
CA PHE A 108 -2.74 -7.40 -3.19
C PHE A 108 -2.25 -8.73 -3.74
N MET A 109 -1.61 -8.64 -4.88
CA MET A 109 -0.78 -9.69 -5.47
C MET A 109 0.66 -9.18 -5.55
N ILE A 110 1.62 -10.12 -5.57
CA ILE A 110 3.02 -9.83 -5.87
C ILE A 110 3.40 -10.58 -7.14
N ASP A 111 4.10 -9.91 -8.04
CA ASP A 111 4.55 -10.53 -9.28
C ASP A 111 5.50 -11.69 -9.05
N ASN A 112 5.26 -12.78 -9.79
CA ASN A 112 5.99 -14.05 -9.70
C ASN A 112 5.84 -14.82 -8.38
N PHE A 113 4.97 -14.38 -7.47
CA PHE A 113 4.70 -15.10 -6.21
C PHE A 113 3.24 -15.56 -6.14
N SER A 114 3.04 -16.77 -5.60
CA SER A 114 1.74 -17.26 -5.20
C SER A 114 1.38 -16.76 -3.79
N ALA A 115 0.10 -16.87 -3.43
CA ALA A 115 -0.35 -16.55 -2.07
C ALA A 115 0.32 -17.42 -1.00
N GLN A 116 0.65 -18.68 -1.34
CA GLN A 116 1.41 -19.59 -0.48
C GLN A 116 2.85 -19.10 -0.27
N ASP A 117 3.50 -18.60 -1.33
CA ASP A 117 4.85 -18.03 -1.22
C ASP A 117 4.85 -16.80 -0.32
N VAL A 118 3.87 -15.90 -0.50
CA VAL A 118 3.72 -14.71 0.36
C VAL A 118 3.57 -15.11 1.83
N GLN A 119 2.72 -16.11 2.10
CA GLN A 119 2.56 -16.63 3.46
C GLN A 119 3.85 -17.23 4.01
N HIS A 120 4.57 -18.02 3.20
CA HIS A 120 5.84 -18.63 3.56
C HIS A 120 6.90 -17.57 3.89
N TYR A 121 7.18 -16.65 2.98
CA TYR A 121 8.22 -15.63 3.17
C TYR A 121 7.89 -14.62 4.27
N ASN A 122 6.59 -14.38 4.54
CA ASN A 122 6.18 -13.65 5.72
C ASN A 122 6.57 -14.38 7.01
N SER A 123 6.36 -15.70 7.09
CA SER A 123 6.67 -16.51 8.28
C SER A 123 8.17 -16.62 8.56
N VAL A 124 9.00 -16.61 7.50
CA VAL A 124 10.47 -16.67 7.62
C VAL A 124 11.05 -15.36 8.18
N ARG A 125 10.40 -14.23 7.94
CA ARG A 125 10.83 -12.92 8.47
C ARG A 125 10.44 -12.77 9.94
N ARG A 126 11.34 -13.19 10.83
CA ARG A 126 11.16 -13.08 12.29
C ARG A 126 10.70 -11.68 12.70
N GLY A 127 9.62 -11.61 13.47
CA GLY A 127 9.08 -10.36 14.00
C GLY A 127 8.23 -9.56 13.01
N ASN A 128 7.97 -10.06 11.79
CA ASN A 128 6.98 -9.43 10.92
C ASN A 128 5.57 -9.76 11.42
N LYS A 129 4.96 -8.83 12.15
CA LYS A 129 3.59 -8.91 12.69
C LYS A 129 2.55 -8.69 11.59
N LEU A 130 2.64 -9.41 10.48
CA LEU A 130 1.67 -9.37 9.39
C LEU A 130 0.90 -10.69 9.38
N ILE A 131 -0.43 -10.63 9.45
CA ILE A 131 -1.30 -11.77 9.25
C ILE A 131 -1.59 -11.83 7.75
N VAL A 132 -1.29 -12.96 7.13
CA VAL A 132 -1.50 -13.21 5.70
C VAL A 132 -2.55 -14.29 5.54
N LYS A 133 -3.61 -13.98 4.81
CA LYS A 133 -4.71 -14.90 4.47
C LYS A 133 -4.75 -15.06 2.94
N PRO A 134 -4.35 -16.23 2.41
CA PRO A 134 -4.58 -16.56 1.01
C PRO A 134 -6.07 -16.50 0.66
N LEU A 135 -6.42 -15.79 -0.42
CA LEU A 135 -7.79 -15.75 -0.94
C LEU A 135 -7.92 -16.55 -2.24
N THR A 136 -6.90 -16.46 -3.11
CA THR A 136 -6.81 -17.23 -4.35
C THR A 136 -5.39 -17.75 -4.53
N ARG A 137 -5.06 -18.28 -5.72
CA ARG A 137 -3.68 -18.71 -6.05
C ARG A 137 -2.66 -17.57 -5.93
N ARG A 138 -3.05 -16.32 -6.23
CA ARG A 138 -2.16 -15.15 -6.21
C ARG A 138 -2.57 -14.06 -5.22
N LEU A 139 -3.87 -13.92 -4.97
CA LEU A 139 -4.40 -12.84 -4.12
C LEU A 139 -4.27 -13.20 -2.64
N VAL A 140 -3.73 -12.26 -1.87
CA VAL A 140 -3.72 -12.33 -0.40
C VAL A 140 -4.51 -11.17 0.18
N GLU A 141 -5.11 -11.40 1.34
CA GLU A 141 -5.56 -10.37 2.26
C GLU A 141 -4.59 -10.32 3.43
N VAL A 142 -4.18 -9.11 3.82
CA VAL A 142 -3.26 -8.92 4.93
C VAL A 142 -3.74 -7.87 5.91
N ARG A 143 -3.31 -8.00 7.16
CA ARG A 143 -3.49 -7.02 8.23
C ARG A 143 -2.38 -7.11 9.25
N CYS A 144 -2.17 -6.05 10.03
CA CYS A 144 -1.26 -6.12 11.17
C CYS A 144 -1.78 -7.10 12.23
N ALA A 145 -0.87 -7.83 12.88
CA ALA A 145 -1.19 -8.61 14.07
C ALA A 145 -1.26 -7.65 15.27
N ASN A 146 -2.37 -7.72 16.01
CA ASN A 146 -2.58 -6.95 17.25
C ASN A 146 -1.50 -7.28 18.31
#